data_AF-A0A847N5P4-F1
#
_entry.id   AF-A0A847N5P4-F1
#
_cell.length_a   1.000
_cell.length_b   1.000
_cell.length_c   1.000
_cell.angle_alpha   90.00
_cell.angle_beta   90.00
_cell.angle_gamma   90.00
#
_symmetry.space_group_name_H-M   'P 1'
#
loop_
_entity.id
_entity.type
_entity.pdbx_description
1 polymer ?
#
loop_
_entity_poly.entity_id
_entity_poly.type
_entity_poly.pdbx_seq_one_letter_code
_entity_poly.pdbx_strand_id
1 'polypeptide(L)'
;YQYVKEVEGEEIDDFLQEVWHAMEQSVLNGLKTTGILPGPLKVKRKANDLITKRLKNEVSEITENRLISAYAFAVNEENASGGQIVTAPTCGACGVLPAVLYYMKERHRFKEQKIIEALATAGIFGNLIKHNASISGAEAGCQAEIGSACSMAAVAHASLFNLDIDKQEYAAEIAMEHHLGLTCDPVNGYVQIPCIERNAVAALRAVDACGLAFFLSDSRKISFDVVVKTMYQTGLDMHHHYKETSEGGLAKFYEGDEHETNCW
;
A
#
# COMPACT_ATOMS: atom_id res chain seq x y z
N TYR A 1 -2.46 -19.58 -0.51
CA TYR A 1 -3.31 -20.03 -1.63
C TYR A 1 -4.07 -21.32 -1.38
N GLN A 2 -3.44 -22.49 -1.19
CA GLN A 2 -4.17 -23.78 -1.08
C GLN A 2 -5.24 -23.77 0.03
N TYR A 3 -4.91 -23.19 1.19
CA TYR A 3 -5.88 -22.98 2.28
C TYR A 3 -7.09 -22.12 1.86
N VAL A 4 -6.89 -21.10 1.03
CA VAL A 4 -8.00 -20.26 0.52
C VAL A 4 -8.93 -21.11 -0.34
N LYS A 5 -8.39 -21.92 -1.25
CA LYS A 5 -9.21 -22.81 -2.09
C LYS A 5 -9.97 -23.85 -1.31
N GLU A 6 -9.34 -24.40 -0.26
CA GLU A 6 -9.98 -25.38 0.61
C GLU A 6 -11.20 -24.79 1.33
N VAL A 7 -11.13 -23.52 1.74
CA VAL A 7 -12.18 -22.84 2.52
C VAL A 7 -13.24 -22.18 1.65
N GLU A 8 -12.83 -21.49 0.58
CA GLU A 8 -13.69 -20.65 -0.26
C GLU A 8 -14.18 -21.37 -1.54
N GLY A 9 -13.64 -22.55 -1.86
CA GLY A 9 -13.97 -23.28 -3.09
C GLY A 9 -13.10 -22.91 -4.30
N GLU A 10 -13.45 -23.44 -5.46
CA GLU A 10 -12.73 -23.21 -6.73
C GLU A 10 -13.12 -21.87 -7.37
N GLU A 11 -14.34 -21.41 -7.11
CA GLU A 11 -14.92 -20.15 -7.59
C GLU A 11 -14.19 -18.90 -7.08
N ILE A 12 -13.37 -19.03 -6.03
CA ILE A 12 -12.56 -17.92 -5.51
C ILE A 12 -11.57 -17.39 -6.56
N ASP A 13 -11.11 -18.25 -7.47
CA ASP A 13 -10.17 -17.86 -8.51
C ASP A 13 -10.81 -16.86 -9.49
N ASP A 14 -12.09 -17.03 -9.83
CA ASP A 14 -12.84 -16.12 -10.70
C ASP A 14 -12.98 -14.74 -10.04
N PHE A 15 -13.34 -14.69 -8.75
CA PHE A 15 -13.43 -13.44 -8.00
C PHE A 15 -12.08 -12.73 -7.89
N LEU A 16 -11.01 -13.46 -7.57
CA LEU A 16 -9.67 -12.90 -7.48
C LEU A 16 -9.15 -12.42 -8.85
N GLN A 17 -9.57 -13.05 -9.93
CA GLN A 17 -9.28 -12.59 -11.28
C GLN A 17 -9.96 -11.25 -11.58
N GLU A 18 -11.24 -11.09 -11.24
CA GLU A 18 -11.95 -9.81 -11.36
C GLU A 18 -11.27 -8.71 -10.54
N VAL A 19 -10.90 -9.02 -9.29
CA VAL A 19 -10.18 -8.12 -8.40
C VAL A 19 -8.84 -7.71 -9.01
N TRP A 20 -8.04 -8.66 -9.50
CA TRP A 20 -6.76 -8.38 -10.13
C TRP A 20 -6.93 -7.53 -11.39
N HIS A 21 -7.93 -7.83 -12.22
CA HIS A 21 -8.18 -7.05 -13.42
C HIS A 21 -8.53 -5.59 -13.08
N ALA A 22 -9.41 -5.37 -12.10
CA ALA A 22 -9.74 -4.02 -11.64
C ALA A 22 -8.52 -3.28 -11.07
N MET A 23 -7.68 -3.96 -10.29
CA MET A 23 -6.40 -3.44 -9.81
C MET A 23 -5.49 -3.02 -10.96
N GLU A 24 -5.29 -3.89 -11.96
CA GLU A 24 -4.45 -3.61 -13.12
C GLU A 24 -4.99 -2.43 -13.95
N GLN A 25 -6.31 -2.38 -14.17
CA GLN A 25 -6.93 -1.25 -14.88
C GLN A 25 -6.75 0.07 -14.13
N SER A 26 -6.84 0.08 -12.80
CA SER A 26 -6.61 1.31 -12.02
C SER A 26 -5.18 1.84 -12.17
N VAL A 27 -4.16 0.95 -12.22
CA VAL A 27 -2.78 1.33 -12.52
C VAL A 27 -2.69 1.92 -13.94
N LEU A 28 -3.20 1.20 -14.94
CA LEU A 28 -3.12 1.62 -16.34
C LEU A 28 -3.83 2.95 -16.62
N ASN A 29 -4.97 3.19 -15.97
CA ASN A 29 -5.72 4.44 -16.09
C ASN A 29 -4.96 5.60 -15.44
N GLY A 30 -4.52 5.45 -14.19
CA GLY A 30 -3.79 6.49 -13.48
C GLY A 30 -2.48 6.88 -14.16
N LEU A 31 -1.77 5.93 -14.78
CA LEU A 31 -0.56 6.21 -15.56
C LEU A 31 -0.79 7.07 -16.81
N LYS A 32 -2.00 7.03 -17.40
CA LYS A 32 -2.35 7.80 -18.61
C LYS A 32 -2.96 9.16 -18.27
N THR A 33 -3.60 9.29 -17.12
CA THR A 33 -4.33 10.49 -16.72
C THR A 33 -3.37 11.57 -16.21
N THR A 34 -3.52 12.79 -16.73
CA THR A 34 -2.79 13.98 -16.28
C THR A 34 -3.77 15.04 -15.76
N GLY A 35 -3.27 16.08 -15.11
CA GLY A 35 -4.06 17.20 -14.62
C GLY A 35 -3.97 17.39 -13.11
N ILE A 36 -5.01 18.00 -12.54
CA ILE A 36 -5.11 18.37 -11.13
C ILE A 36 -6.23 17.56 -10.48
N LEU A 37 -5.98 17.01 -9.30
CA LEU A 37 -6.97 16.28 -8.52
C LEU A 37 -8.12 17.21 -8.10
N PRO A 38 -9.37 16.71 -8.03
CA PRO A 38 -10.49 17.52 -7.58
C PRO A 38 -10.31 17.94 -6.12
N GLY A 39 -10.96 19.04 -5.74
CA GLY A 39 -10.91 19.60 -4.39
C GLY A 39 -10.07 20.88 -4.26
N PRO A 40 -9.95 21.39 -3.03
CA PRO A 40 -9.32 22.68 -2.73
C PRO A 40 -7.79 22.61 -2.74
N LEU A 41 -7.19 21.43 -2.56
CA LEU A 41 -5.73 21.27 -2.44
C LEU A 41 -4.95 21.41 -3.75
N LYS A 42 -5.65 21.44 -4.90
CA LYS A 42 -5.07 21.59 -6.25
C LYS A 42 -3.85 20.70 -6.52
N VAL A 43 -3.83 19.49 -5.96
CA VAL A 43 -2.71 18.56 -6.10
C VAL A 43 -2.57 18.10 -7.54
N LYS A 44 -1.40 18.36 -8.14
CA LYS A 44 -1.06 17.86 -9.47
C LYS A 44 -0.91 16.34 -9.46
N ARG A 45 -1.47 15.65 -10.46
CA ARG A 45 -1.17 14.24 -10.77
C ARG A 45 0.29 14.07 -11.20
N LYS A 46 0.96 13.08 -10.62
CA LYS A 46 2.40 12.79 -10.74
C LYS A 46 2.68 11.40 -11.32
N ALA A 47 1.70 10.49 -11.37
CA ALA A 47 1.90 9.13 -11.88
C ALA A 47 2.47 9.10 -13.32
N ASN A 48 1.87 9.89 -14.22
CA ASN A 48 2.35 10.02 -15.60
C ASN A 48 3.77 10.64 -15.69
N ASP A 49 4.04 11.67 -14.88
CA ASP A 49 5.35 12.31 -14.80
C ASP A 49 6.42 11.28 -14.37
N LEU A 50 6.12 10.40 -13.41
CA LEU A 50 7.02 9.36 -12.95
C LEU A 50 7.37 8.33 -14.04
N ILE A 51 6.50 8.06 -15.02
CA ILE A 51 6.83 7.18 -16.15
C ILE A 51 7.54 7.92 -17.29
N THR A 52 7.12 9.15 -17.59
CA THR A 52 7.59 9.88 -18.78
C THR A 52 8.90 10.64 -18.54
N LYS A 53 9.14 11.17 -17.34
CA LYS A 53 10.33 11.95 -16.98
C LYS A 53 11.48 11.07 -16.47
N ARG A 54 11.77 9.99 -17.19
CA ARG A 54 12.91 9.11 -16.87
C ARG A 54 14.24 9.87 -16.97
N LEU A 55 15.12 9.67 -15.99
CA LEU A 55 16.49 10.22 -16.04
C LEU A 55 17.33 9.54 -17.13
N LYS A 56 18.16 10.31 -17.83
CA LYS A 56 19.14 9.75 -18.77
C LYS A 56 20.17 8.96 -17.96
N ASN A 57 20.44 7.71 -18.36
CA ASN A 57 21.32 6.78 -17.66
C ASN A 57 20.86 6.45 -16.22
N GLU A 58 19.55 6.39 -15.99
CA GLU A 58 18.98 5.95 -14.71
C GLU A 58 19.45 4.53 -14.35
N VAL A 59 20.01 4.38 -13.15
CA VAL A 59 20.43 3.09 -12.60
C VAL A 59 19.23 2.25 -12.18
N SER A 60 19.45 0.95 -11.99
CA SER A 60 18.40 -0.05 -11.69
C SER A 60 17.56 0.30 -10.47
N GLU A 61 18.21 0.72 -9.40
CA GLU A 61 17.63 1.01 -8.09
C GLU A 61 16.69 2.22 -8.17
N ILE A 62 17.10 3.26 -8.90
CA ILE A 62 16.26 4.44 -9.15
C ILE A 62 15.11 4.07 -10.09
N THR A 63 15.36 3.22 -11.09
CA THR A 63 14.33 2.75 -12.02
C THR A 63 13.24 1.97 -11.28
N GLU A 64 13.62 1.03 -10.42
CA GLU A 64 12.71 0.25 -9.60
C GLU A 64 11.88 1.14 -8.67
N ASN A 65 12.56 2.02 -7.93
CA ASN A 65 11.90 2.95 -7.03
C ASN A 65 10.85 3.81 -7.75
N ARG A 66 11.24 4.38 -8.89
CA ARG A 66 10.37 5.23 -9.73
C ARG A 66 9.18 4.46 -10.28
N LEU A 67 9.35 3.23 -10.75
CA LEU A 67 8.27 2.43 -11.34
C LEU A 67 7.24 2.01 -10.29
N ILE A 68 7.69 1.46 -9.14
CA ILE A 68 6.79 1.07 -8.04
C ILE A 68 6.03 2.31 -7.54
N SER A 69 6.73 3.43 -7.37
CA SER A 69 6.10 4.70 -6.99
C SER A 69 5.07 5.14 -8.03
N ALA A 70 5.40 5.08 -9.33
CA ALA A 70 4.47 5.47 -10.39
C ALA A 70 3.16 4.66 -10.34
N TYR A 71 3.24 3.35 -10.07
CA TYR A 71 2.07 2.49 -9.99
C TYR A 71 1.23 2.79 -8.74
N ALA A 72 1.85 3.03 -7.59
CA ALA A 72 1.12 3.41 -6.37
C ALA A 72 0.45 4.79 -6.53
N PHE A 73 1.17 5.77 -7.08
CA PHE A 73 0.61 7.09 -7.42
C PHE A 73 -0.56 6.96 -8.39
N ALA A 74 -0.46 6.12 -9.42
CA ALA A 74 -1.53 5.93 -10.40
C ALA A 74 -2.84 5.52 -9.73
N VAL A 75 -2.80 4.49 -8.89
CA VAL A 75 -4.01 3.97 -8.23
C VAL A 75 -4.58 4.98 -7.23
N ASN A 76 -3.74 5.62 -6.42
CA ASN A 76 -4.22 6.58 -5.44
C ASN A 76 -4.72 7.89 -6.06
N GLU A 77 -4.18 8.31 -7.21
CA GLU A 77 -4.70 9.46 -7.96
C GLU A 77 -6.05 9.17 -8.61
N GLU A 78 -6.27 7.94 -9.08
CA GLU A 78 -7.59 7.47 -9.51
C GLU A 78 -8.58 7.47 -8.35
N ASN A 79 -8.22 6.92 -7.19
CA ASN A 79 -9.03 6.98 -5.97
C ASN A 79 -9.40 8.42 -5.60
N ALA A 80 -8.41 9.32 -5.55
CA ALA A 80 -8.62 10.72 -5.20
C ALA A 80 -9.48 11.50 -6.22
N SER A 81 -9.67 10.94 -7.42
CA SER A 81 -10.51 11.52 -8.48
C SER A 81 -11.86 10.83 -8.65
N GLY A 82 -12.20 9.86 -7.79
CA GLY A 82 -13.44 9.10 -7.87
C GLY A 82 -13.45 8.03 -8.97
N GLY A 83 -12.28 7.60 -9.44
CA GLY A 83 -12.14 6.46 -10.34
C GLY A 83 -12.43 5.13 -9.65
N GLN A 84 -12.60 4.07 -10.45
CA GLN A 84 -12.79 2.72 -9.91
C GLN A 84 -11.47 2.19 -9.34
N ILE A 85 -11.50 1.77 -8.08
CA ILE A 85 -10.37 1.15 -7.37
C ILE A 85 -10.83 -0.10 -6.62
N VAL A 86 -9.86 -0.87 -6.14
CA VAL A 86 -10.09 -1.99 -5.21
C VAL A 86 -9.51 -1.63 -3.85
N THR A 87 -10.28 -1.84 -2.78
CA THR A 87 -9.80 -1.67 -1.41
C THR A 87 -8.70 -2.67 -1.06
N ALA A 88 -7.59 -2.22 -0.49
CA ALA A 88 -6.48 -3.11 -0.11
C ALA A 88 -5.68 -2.62 1.12
N PRO A 89 -6.25 -2.64 2.35
CA PRO A 89 -7.61 -3.06 2.70
C PRO A 89 -8.63 -1.91 2.72
N THR A 90 -8.19 -0.65 2.55
CA THR A 90 -9.07 0.53 2.47
C THR A 90 -8.87 1.28 1.15
N CYS A 91 -9.74 2.25 0.85
CA CYS A 91 -9.55 3.16 -0.28
C CYS A 91 -8.29 4.03 -0.11
N GLY A 92 -7.94 4.41 1.13
CA GLY A 92 -6.75 5.20 1.42
C GLY A 92 -5.43 4.46 1.14
N ALA A 93 -5.43 3.13 1.30
CA ALA A 93 -4.27 2.26 1.09
C ALA A 93 -4.32 1.43 -0.21
N CYS A 94 -5.25 1.74 -1.12
CA CYS A 94 -5.54 0.91 -2.29
C CYS A 94 -4.37 0.75 -3.29
N GLY A 95 -3.37 1.63 -3.28
CA GLY A 95 -2.28 1.61 -4.26
C GLY A 95 -1.11 0.69 -3.90
N VAL A 96 -0.96 0.29 -2.62
CA VAL A 96 0.23 -0.46 -2.19
C VAL A 96 0.32 -1.84 -2.85
N LEU A 97 -0.72 -2.66 -2.67
CA LEU A 97 -0.77 -4.03 -3.18
C LEU A 97 -0.72 -4.12 -4.72
N PRO A 98 -1.54 -3.37 -5.48
CA PRO A 98 -1.47 -3.43 -6.94
C PRO A 98 -0.14 -2.91 -7.50
N ALA A 99 0.49 -1.91 -6.87
CA ALA A 99 1.79 -1.42 -7.31
C ALA A 99 2.87 -2.49 -7.26
N VAL A 100 2.95 -3.23 -6.14
CA VAL A 100 3.92 -4.32 -5.98
C VAL A 100 3.62 -5.47 -6.94
N LEU A 101 2.36 -5.93 -7.02
CA LEU A 101 1.97 -7.02 -7.92
C LEU A 101 2.21 -6.67 -9.39
N TYR A 102 1.84 -5.47 -9.82
CA TYR A 102 2.03 -5.02 -11.20
C TYR A 102 3.51 -4.89 -11.56
N TYR A 103 4.32 -4.28 -10.67
CA TYR A 103 5.77 -4.21 -10.88
C TYR A 103 6.38 -5.62 -11.02
N MET A 104 6.06 -6.54 -10.11
CA MET A 104 6.61 -7.89 -10.14
C MET A 104 6.16 -8.68 -11.37
N LYS A 105 4.88 -8.55 -11.76
CA LYS A 105 4.35 -9.13 -13.01
C LYS A 105 5.14 -8.67 -14.22
N GLU A 106 5.33 -7.36 -14.40
CA GLU A 106 6.02 -6.81 -15.58
C GLU A 106 7.52 -7.11 -15.55
N ARG A 107 8.17 -7.02 -14.37
CA ARG A 107 9.61 -7.21 -14.19
C ARG A 107 10.07 -8.65 -14.37
N HIS A 108 9.26 -9.62 -13.94
CA HIS A 108 9.59 -11.05 -13.94
C HIS A 108 8.73 -11.89 -14.90
N ARG A 109 7.76 -11.26 -15.59
CA ARG A 109 6.83 -11.92 -16.51
C ARG A 109 6.06 -13.07 -15.85
N PHE A 110 5.63 -12.86 -14.60
CA PHE A 110 4.78 -13.83 -13.91
C PHE A 110 3.46 -14.01 -14.68
N LYS A 111 2.99 -15.27 -14.74
CA LYS A 111 1.66 -15.57 -15.29
C LYS A 111 0.59 -15.01 -14.36
N GLU A 112 -0.55 -14.65 -14.92
CA GLU A 112 -1.69 -14.10 -14.18
C GLU A 112 -2.14 -15.01 -13.04
N GLN A 113 -2.19 -16.33 -13.26
CA GLN A 113 -2.51 -17.29 -12.19
C GLN A 113 -1.60 -17.12 -10.95
N LYS A 114 -0.31 -16.80 -11.16
CA LYS A 114 0.62 -16.62 -10.05
C LYS A 114 0.32 -15.35 -9.25
N ILE A 115 -0.20 -14.32 -9.92
CA ILE A 115 -0.68 -13.10 -9.28
C ILE A 115 -1.94 -13.39 -8.46
N ILE A 116 -2.88 -14.17 -9.00
CA ILE A 116 -4.09 -14.62 -8.30
C ILE A 116 -3.74 -15.39 -7.02
N GLU A 117 -2.79 -16.34 -7.10
CA GLU A 117 -2.30 -17.09 -5.93
C GLU A 117 -1.69 -16.18 -4.84
N ALA A 118 -0.90 -15.19 -5.27
CA ALA A 118 -0.28 -14.21 -4.37
C ALA A 118 -1.32 -13.29 -3.73
N LEU A 119 -2.32 -12.85 -4.50
CA LEU A 119 -3.43 -12.04 -4.03
C LEU A 119 -4.28 -12.78 -3.00
N ALA A 120 -4.56 -14.07 -3.22
CA ALA A 120 -5.23 -14.93 -2.24
C ALA A 120 -4.46 -14.98 -0.90
N THR A 121 -3.14 -15.10 -1.00
CA THR A 121 -2.25 -15.18 0.18
C THR A 121 -2.19 -13.83 0.92
N ALA A 122 -2.14 -12.72 0.18
CA ALA A 122 -2.27 -11.37 0.74
C ALA A 122 -3.59 -11.18 1.50
N GLY A 123 -4.69 -11.71 0.95
CA GLY A 123 -6.02 -11.67 1.56
C GLY A 123 -6.08 -12.35 2.93
N ILE A 124 -5.37 -13.49 3.11
CA ILE A 124 -5.26 -14.16 4.42
C ILE A 124 -4.67 -13.20 5.46
N PHE A 125 -3.54 -12.54 5.14
CA PHE A 125 -2.89 -11.63 6.09
C PHE A 125 -3.72 -10.40 6.39
N GLY A 126 -4.43 -9.86 5.39
CA GLY A 126 -5.42 -8.80 5.60
C GLY A 126 -6.52 -9.23 6.58
N ASN A 127 -7.04 -10.45 6.42
CA ASN A 127 -8.04 -11.03 7.33
C ASN A 127 -7.50 -11.25 8.73
N LEU A 128 -6.25 -11.71 8.88
CA LEU A 128 -5.62 -11.89 10.20
C LEU A 128 -5.49 -10.55 10.94
N ILE A 129 -5.04 -9.49 10.25
CA ILE A 129 -4.94 -8.16 10.87
C ILE A 129 -6.33 -7.64 11.27
N LYS A 130 -7.32 -7.75 10.37
CA LYS A 130 -8.69 -7.32 10.64
C LYS A 130 -9.34 -8.09 11.79
N HIS A 131 -9.11 -9.41 11.86
CA HIS A 131 -9.72 -10.26 12.88
C HIS A 131 -9.12 -10.04 14.27
N ASN A 132 -7.79 -9.91 14.34
CA ASN A 132 -7.07 -9.80 15.62
C ASN A 132 -6.92 -8.36 16.10
N ALA A 133 -7.19 -7.38 15.24
CA ALA A 133 -7.00 -5.97 15.52
C ALA A 133 -7.99 -5.10 14.71
N SER A 134 -7.49 -4.15 13.92
CA SER A 134 -8.28 -3.25 13.10
C SER A 134 -7.56 -2.95 11.79
N ILE A 135 -8.34 -2.59 10.78
CA ILE A 135 -7.86 -2.02 9.50
C ILE A 135 -8.36 -0.59 9.29
N SER A 136 -8.96 0.02 10.32
CA SER A 136 -9.60 1.34 10.23
C SER A 136 -8.66 2.45 10.70
N GLY A 137 -8.45 3.46 9.84
CA GLY A 137 -7.71 4.68 10.16
C GLY A 137 -8.31 5.44 11.33
N ALA A 138 -9.64 5.47 11.41
CA ALA A 138 -10.38 6.09 12.51
C ALA A 138 -10.23 5.36 13.86
N GLU A 139 -9.95 4.05 13.86
CA GLU A 139 -9.78 3.28 15.10
C GLU A 139 -8.33 3.26 15.56
N ALA A 140 -7.40 2.95 14.65
CA ALA A 140 -6.02 2.62 14.98
C ALA A 140 -4.98 3.43 14.20
N GLY A 141 -5.37 4.48 13.49
CA GLY A 141 -4.46 5.32 12.70
C GLY A 141 -4.06 4.65 11.38
N CYS A 142 -3.22 5.34 10.62
CA CYS A 142 -2.89 4.93 9.25
C CYS A 142 -1.96 3.70 9.23
N GLN A 143 -1.36 3.33 10.37
CA GLN A 143 -0.73 2.02 10.55
C GLN A 143 -1.69 0.86 10.28
N ALA A 144 -2.97 1.00 10.60
CA ALA A 144 -3.99 -0.04 10.37
C ALA A 144 -4.41 -0.12 8.89
N GLU A 145 -4.19 0.94 8.11
CA GLU A 145 -4.53 0.98 6.69
C GLU A 145 -3.28 0.68 5.83
N ILE A 146 -2.32 1.61 5.86
CA ILE A 146 -1.09 1.55 5.07
C ILE A 146 -0.14 0.46 5.58
N GLY A 147 -0.03 0.28 6.91
CA GLY A 147 0.78 -0.80 7.47
C GLY A 147 0.22 -2.17 7.08
N SER A 148 -1.09 -2.35 7.17
CA SER A 148 -1.77 -3.57 6.71
C SER A 148 -1.55 -3.83 5.22
N ALA A 149 -1.73 -2.80 4.39
CA ALA A 149 -1.50 -2.91 2.95
C ALA A 149 -0.04 -3.26 2.62
N CYS A 150 0.92 -2.70 3.37
CA CYS A 150 2.34 -3.02 3.27
C CYS A 150 2.61 -4.49 3.62
N SER A 151 2.06 -5.00 4.72
CA SER A 151 2.20 -6.42 5.09
C SER A 151 1.56 -7.36 4.06
N MET A 152 0.37 -7.02 3.57
CA MET A 152 -0.31 -7.78 2.51
C MET A 152 0.55 -7.84 1.24
N ALA A 153 1.13 -6.71 0.82
CA ALA A 153 1.98 -6.63 -0.35
C ALA A 153 3.32 -7.36 -0.17
N ALA A 154 3.91 -7.31 1.01
CA ALA A 154 5.16 -8.01 1.33
C ALA A 154 4.98 -9.54 1.25
N VAL A 155 3.86 -10.05 1.77
CA VAL A 155 3.47 -11.46 1.67
C VAL A 155 3.19 -11.85 0.22
N ALA A 156 2.45 -11.03 -0.51
CA ALA A 156 2.16 -11.27 -1.91
C ALA A 156 3.47 -11.42 -2.70
N HIS A 157 4.40 -10.49 -2.49
CA HIS A 157 5.73 -10.52 -3.09
C HIS A 157 6.50 -11.80 -2.71
N ALA A 158 6.57 -12.15 -1.43
CA ALA A 158 7.21 -13.39 -0.97
C ALA A 158 6.58 -14.65 -1.59
N SER A 159 5.26 -14.68 -1.71
CA SER A 159 4.52 -15.78 -2.34
C SER A 159 4.80 -15.92 -3.84
N LEU A 160 5.05 -14.82 -4.57
CA LEU A 160 5.43 -14.88 -5.99
C LEU A 160 6.73 -15.66 -6.20
N PHE A 161 7.67 -15.55 -5.25
CA PHE A 161 8.94 -16.26 -5.25
C PHE A 161 8.90 -17.63 -4.55
N ASN A 162 7.71 -18.10 -4.15
CA ASN A 162 7.51 -19.36 -3.43
C ASN A 162 8.34 -19.47 -2.14
N LEU A 163 8.54 -18.35 -1.44
CA LEU A 163 9.18 -18.40 -0.12
C LEU A 163 8.32 -19.22 0.84
N ASP A 164 8.95 -19.92 1.77
CA ASP A 164 8.24 -20.68 2.80
C ASP A 164 7.40 -19.76 3.71
N ILE A 165 6.47 -20.37 4.47
CA ILE A 165 5.53 -19.63 5.32
C ILE A 165 6.27 -18.79 6.37
N ASP A 166 7.38 -19.28 6.91
CA ASP A 166 8.18 -18.56 7.89
C ASP A 166 8.71 -17.23 7.33
N LYS A 167 9.24 -17.24 6.10
CA LYS A 167 9.67 -16.04 5.39
C LYS A 167 8.51 -15.12 5.00
N GLN A 168 7.37 -15.68 4.59
CA GLN A 168 6.18 -14.88 4.28
C GLN A 168 5.69 -14.11 5.53
N GLU A 169 5.56 -14.80 6.66
CA GLU A 169 5.21 -14.17 7.93
C GLU A 169 6.23 -13.13 8.37
N TYR A 170 7.53 -13.41 8.20
CA TYR A 170 8.57 -12.45 8.54
C TYR A 170 8.53 -11.19 7.66
N ALA A 171 8.26 -11.33 6.35
CA ALA A 171 8.06 -10.19 5.47
C ALA A 171 6.86 -9.33 5.91
N ALA A 172 5.75 -9.98 6.30
CA ALA A 172 4.57 -9.30 6.84
C ALA A 172 4.87 -8.53 8.13
N GLU A 173 5.67 -9.14 9.01
CA GLU A 173 6.09 -8.62 10.30
C GLU A 173 6.94 -7.36 10.15
N ILE A 174 8.04 -7.42 9.41
CA ILE A 174 8.88 -6.25 9.10
C ILE A 174 8.04 -5.13 8.49
N ALA A 175 7.17 -5.47 7.54
CA ALA A 175 6.31 -4.50 6.87
C ALA A 175 5.38 -3.76 7.86
N MET A 176 4.77 -4.45 8.83
CA MET A 176 3.93 -3.81 9.84
C MET A 176 4.77 -3.04 10.86
N GLU A 177 5.91 -3.61 11.28
CA GLU A 177 6.81 -3.00 12.27
C GLU A 177 7.23 -1.59 11.84
N HIS A 178 7.58 -1.41 10.56
CA HIS A 178 7.98 -0.13 9.98
C HIS A 178 6.84 0.90 9.82
N HIS A 179 5.61 0.55 10.22
CA HIS A 179 4.46 1.45 10.22
C HIS A 179 3.85 1.66 11.61
N LEU A 180 4.35 1.00 12.67
CA LEU A 180 3.85 1.19 14.03
C LEU A 180 3.89 2.67 14.46
N GLY A 181 2.77 3.17 14.99
CA GLY A 181 2.59 4.56 15.41
C GLY A 181 2.22 5.54 14.30
N LEU A 182 2.04 5.08 13.04
CA LEU A 182 1.66 5.98 11.95
C LEU A 182 0.23 6.51 12.13
N THR A 183 0.11 7.82 12.32
CA THR A 183 -1.14 8.55 12.54
C THR A 183 -1.95 8.72 11.24
N CYS A 184 -3.27 8.87 11.34
CA CYS A 184 -4.14 9.14 10.18
C CYS A 184 -4.70 10.55 10.26
N ASP A 185 -4.01 11.52 9.64
CA ASP A 185 -4.40 12.92 9.79
C ASP A 185 -4.21 13.70 8.48
N PRO A 186 -5.05 13.41 7.48
CA PRO A 186 -4.90 13.95 6.14
C PRO A 186 -5.26 15.44 6.09
N VAL A 187 -4.55 16.17 5.22
CA VAL A 187 -4.77 17.60 5.01
C VAL A 187 -6.20 17.83 4.52
N ASN A 188 -6.94 18.69 5.23
CA ASN A 188 -8.33 19.05 4.95
C ASN A 188 -9.28 17.83 4.82
N GLY A 189 -8.95 16.68 5.39
CA GLY A 189 -9.76 15.45 5.30
C GLY A 189 -9.67 14.71 3.97
N TYR A 190 -8.86 15.18 3.02
CA TYR A 190 -8.79 14.56 1.70
C TYR A 190 -7.80 13.40 1.65
N VAL A 191 -8.20 12.32 0.98
CA VAL A 191 -7.33 11.16 0.67
C VAL A 191 -6.35 11.52 -0.46
N GLN A 192 -5.55 12.57 -0.24
CA GLN A 192 -4.55 13.10 -1.16
C GLN A 192 -3.21 13.25 -0.46
N ILE A 193 -3.13 14.14 0.54
CA ILE A 193 -1.91 14.43 1.31
C ILE A 193 -2.15 14.01 2.76
N PRO A 194 -1.30 13.16 3.37
CA PRO A 194 -0.11 12.49 2.82
C PRO A 194 -0.41 11.12 2.16
N CYS A 195 -1.68 10.77 1.96
CA CYS A 195 -2.13 9.43 1.58
C CYS A 195 -1.47 8.88 0.30
N ILE A 196 -1.36 9.68 -0.76
CA ILE A 196 -0.81 9.22 -2.05
C ILE A 196 0.67 8.82 -1.88
N GLU A 197 1.47 9.66 -1.23
CA GLU A 197 2.90 9.38 -1.04
C GLU A 197 3.13 8.21 -0.07
N ARG A 198 2.28 8.07 0.96
CA ARG A 198 2.32 6.92 1.87
C ARG A 198 2.17 5.59 1.14
N ASN A 199 1.33 5.51 0.10
CA ASN A 199 1.18 4.29 -0.68
C ASN A 199 2.45 3.93 -1.46
N ALA A 200 3.10 4.92 -2.08
CA ALA A 200 4.35 4.70 -2.80
C ALA A 200 5.48 4.22 -1.86
N VAL A 201 5.65 4.89 -0.72
CA VAL A 201 6.67 4.51 0.26
C VAL A 201 6.38 3.13 0.87
N ALA A 202 5.11 2.82 1.15
CA ALA A 202 4.72 1.50 1.66
C ALA A 202 4.95 0.39 0.63
N ALA A 203 4.69 0.64 -0.65
CA ALA A 203 4.95 -0.34 -1.71
C ALA A 203 6.45 -0.67 -1.81
N LEU A 204 7.32 0.33 -1.70
CA LEU A 204 8.78 0.13 -1.66
C LEU A 204 9.19 -0.66 -0.41
N ARG A 205 8.68 -0.29 0.76
CA ARG A 205 8.94 -1.01 2.02
C ARG A 205 8.47 -2.46 1.97
N ALA A 206 7.38 -2.76 1.28
CA ALA A 206 6.92 -4.14 1.10
C ALA A 206 7.92 -4.97 0.27
N VAL A 207 8.56 -4.37 -0.74
CA VAL A 207 9.64 -5.00 -1.51
C VAL A 207 10.87 -5.22 -0.62
N ASP A 208 11.28 -4.20 0.12
CA ASP A 208 12.43 -4.29 1.04
C ASP A 208 12.19 -5.34 2.15
N ALA A 209 10.99 -5.37 2.74
CA ALA A 209 10.62 -6.33 3.78
C ALA A 209 10.72 -7.77 3.30
N CYS A 210 10.25 -8.06 2.09
CA CYS A 210 10.42 -9.37 1.47
C CYS A 210 11.91 -9.68 1.21
N GLY A 211 12.69 -8.70 0.77
CA GLY A 211 14.14 -8.84 0.57
C GLY A 211 14.87 -9.19 1.85
N LEU A 212 14.58 -8.51 2.95
CA LEU A 212 15.14 -8.82 4.28
C LEU A 212 14.70 -10.21 4.76
N ALA A 213 13.41 -10.53 4.61
CA ALA A 213 12.88 -11.81 5.05
C ALA A 213 13.52 -12.99 4.32
N PHE A 214 13.89 -12.82 3.06
CA PHE A 214 14.62 -13.82 2.29
C PHE A 214 15.94 -14.25 2.96
N PHE A 215 16.68 -13.30 3.53
CA PHE A 215 18.02 -13.54 4.07
C PHE A 215 18.06 -13.77 5.57
N LEU A 216 17.09 -13.25 6.33
CA LEU A 216 17.22 -13.07 7.78
C LEU A 216 16.15 -13.79 8.61
N SER A 217 15.29 -14.62 8.01
CA SER A 217 14.15 -15.23 8.73
C SER A 217 14.55 -16.12 9.91
N ASP A 218 15.72 -16.74 9.84
CA ASP A 218 16.32 -17.53 10.92
C ASP A 218 16.70 -16.71 12.17
N SER A 219 16.87 -15.39 12.00
CA SER A 219 17.26 -14.46 13.08
C SER A 219 16.08 -13.76 13.76
N ARG A 220 14.85 -13.93 13.22
CA ARG A 220 13.64 -13.25 13.68
C ARG A 220 13.39 -13.44 15.17
N LYS A 221 13.05 -12.35 15.86
CA LYS A 221 12.74 -12.34 17.31
C LYS A 221 11.29 -12.00 17.62
N ILE A 222 10.62 -11.29 16.72
CA ILE A 222 9.25 -10.84 16.89
C ILE A 222 8.36 -11.63 15.93
N SER A 223 7.20 -12.09 16.40
CA SER A 223 6.23 -12.75 15.54
C SER A 223 5.26 -11.74 14.92
N PHE A 224 4.65 -12.11 13.80
CA PHE A 224 3.62 -11.29 13.17
C PHE A 224 2.47 -10.96 14.14
N ASP A 225 2.02 -11.92 14.94
CA ASP A 225 0.99 -11.71 15.97
C ASP A 225 1.37 -10.63 16.99
N VAL A 226 2.64 -10.60 17.43
CA VAL A 226 3.12 -9.59 18.39
C VAL A 226 3.07 -8.21 17.75
N VAL A 227 3.47 -8.07 16.49
CA VAL A 227 3.43 -6.78 15.79
C VAL A 227 1.99 -6.32 15.54
N VAL A 228 1.08 -7.22 15.14
CA VAL A 228 -0.34 -6.89 14.96
C VAL A 228 -0.98 -6.45 16.29
N LYS A 229 -0.67 -7.14 17.40
CA LYS A 229 -1.13 -6.75 18.73
C LYS A 229 -0.56 -5.39 19.16
N THR A 230 0.71 -5.15 18.86
CA THR A 230 1.39 -3.87 19.16
C THR A 230 0.77 -2.73 18.36
N MET A 231 0.50 -2.95 17.08
CA MET A 231 -0.22 -2.01 16.21
C MET A 231 -1.56 -1.66 16.84
N TYR A 232 -2.32 -2.66 17.28
CA TYR A 232 -3.65 -2.42 17.84
C TYR A 232 -3.59 -1.61 19.13
N GLN A 233 -2.74 -2.03 20.08
CA GLN A 233 -2.58 -1.32 21.34
C GLN A 233 -2.11 0.12 21.12
N THR A 234 -1.15 0.34 20.22
CA THR A 234 -0.68 1.68 19.84
C THR A 234 -1.83 2.53 19.26
N GLY A 235 -2.72 1.91 18.48
CA GLY A 235 -3.91 2.55 17.93
C GLY A 235 -4.93 2.95 19.01
N LEU A 236 -5.14 2.10 20.01
CA LEU A 236 -6.00 2.40 21.16
C LEU A 236 -5.43 3.56 22.01
N ASP A 237 -4.10 3.58 22.19
CA ASP A 237 -3.39 4.62 22.95
C ASP A 237 -3.26 5.94 22.17
N MET A 238 -3.46 5.90 20.84
CA MET A 238 -3.37 7.07 19.98
C MET A 238 -4.47 8.09 20.33
N HIS A 239 -4.06 9.34 20.59
CA HIS A 239 -4.99 10.43 20.87
C HIS A 239 -5.93 10.66 19.68
N HIS A 240 -7.21 10.96 19.95
CA HIS A 240 -8.24 11.05 18.92
C HIS A 240 -7.93 12.06 17.79
N HIS A 241 -7.30 13.20 18.08
CA HIS A 241 -6.85 14.18 17.06
C HIS A 241 -5.82 13.64 16.06
N TYR A 242 -5.11 12.54 16.37
CA TYR A 242 -4.14 11.93 15.45
C TYR A 242 -4.71 10.73 14.67
N LYS A 243 -6.02 10.50 14.83
CA LYS A 243 -6.83 9.64 13.98
C LYS A 243 -7.56 10.52 12.96
N GLU A 244 -8.41 9.90 12.15
CA GLU A 244 -9.07 10.44 10.95
C GLU A 244 -10.04 11.60 11.21
N THR A 245 -9.54 12.68 11.81
CA THR A 245 -10.28 13.87 12.25
C THR A 245 -9.86 15.12 11.48
N SER A 246 -8.63 15.17 10.96
CA SER A 246 -8.05 16.36 10.32
C SER A 246 -7.86 17.55 11.27
N GLU A 247 -7.81 17.31 12.58
CA GLU A 247 -7.70 18.34 13.62
C GLU A 247 -6.30 18.44 14.24
N GLY A 248 -5.40 17.49 13.94
CA GLY A 248 -4.06 17.39 14.53
C GLY A 248 -2.94 17.43 13.50
N GLY A 249 -1.79 16.85 13.87
CA GLY A 249 -0.81 16.31 12.91
C GLY A 249 -0.47 17.23 11.74
N LEU A 250 -0.38 16.65 10.53
CA LEU A 250 -0.04 17.41 9.33
C LEU A 250 -1.17 18.37 8.93
N ALA A 251 -2.43 17.99 9.14
CA ALA A 251 -3.59 18.79 8.78
C ALA A 251 -3.60 20.16 9.50
N LYS A 252 -3.29 20.17 10.80
CA LYS A 252 -3.28 21.36 11.66
C LYS A 252 -2.21 22.40 11.26
N PHE A 253 -1.07 21.94 10.75
CA PHE A 253 0.06 22.81 10.41
C PHE A 253 0.15 23.13 8.91
N TYR A 254 -0.78 22.63 8.10
CA TYR A 254 -0.84 22.99 6.69
C TYR A 254 -1.57 24.33 6.54
N GLU A 255 -0.83 25.38 6.20
CA GLU A 255 -1.35 26.76 6.04
C GLU A 255 -1.92 27.04 4.63
N GLY A 256 -1.93 26.07 3.72
CA GLY A 256 -2.32 26.29 2.32
C GLY A 256 -1.32 27.16 1.54
N ASP A 257 -1.64 27.44 0.27
CA ASP A 257 -0.82 28.28 -0.61
C ASP A 257 -1.02 29.80 -0.35
N GLU A 258 -1.36 30.22 0.88
CA GLU A 258 -1.41 31.66 1.22
C GLU A 258 -0.01 32.31 1.21
N HIS A 259 1.07 31.51 1.16
CA HIS A 259 2.46 31.97 1.04
C HIS A 259 3.03 31.93 -0.39
N GLU A 260 2.25 31.72 -1.46
CA GLU A 260 2.70 32.00 -2.84
C GLU A 260 2.76 33.51 -3.17
N THR A 261 2.92 34.37 -2.16
CA THR A 261 3.33 35.76 -2.35
C THR A 261 4.85 35.88 -2.13
N ASN A 262 5.57 36.03 -3.25
CA ASN A 262 6.97 36.49 -3.35
C ASN A 262 8.09 35.45 -3.28
N CYS A 263 8.18 34.55 -4.26
CA CYS A 263 9.47 34.05 -4.74
C CYS A 263 9.41 33.82 -6.26
N TRP A 264 9.45 34.92 -7.02
CA TRP A 264 9.96 34.95 -8.39
C TRP A 264 11.40 35.41 -8.37
#